data_AF-K1S9Y4-F1
#
_entry.id   AF-K1S9Y4-F1
#
_cell.length_a   1.000
_cell.length_b   1.000
_cell.length_c   1.000
_cell.angle_alpha   90.00
_cell.angle_beta   90.00
_cell.angle_gamma   90.00
#
_symmetry.space_group_name_H-M   'P 1'
#
loop_
_entity.id
_entity.type
_entity.pdbx_description
1 polymer ?
#
loop_
_entity_poly.entity_id
_entity_poly.type
_entity_poly.pdbx_seq_one_letter_code
_entity_poly.pdbx_strand_id
1 'polypeptide(L)'
;MGESAKLAKNAGVDIIEIHAYGGYLIDQFTSAKWNHRTDEYGGSFENRQRFLREIVEEVRKACGKDYPIAIKMTLDSVDDDERPIEEGLAIAKYLADSGLVDMIHFGRGAYSCRWRMVSSVYQPVGFDLDAAPKVREMIGDLPLMAHGKLNHPDVAEKAIADGLIDLVAIGHGLIADPHWANKVKNGKLDDINPCIGCGECHFNAMKGHSRPCAVNVHGMREGEFPLTPAKSDLNILVIGAGPGGMKAAATAAERGYRVSLYEKNTYMGGIMAAAGAPRFKADVHDQVEYLKRQIAKYPVDLHLNTEITLEDVQRLHPDFVVVATGAKPVVIPVPGADKPHVSTAVPVLLKQKEVGQKVVVVGGGEVGCELSSELCLQGKDVIMIELLDDILRTADHFARMIRTSAISLRTPAPISVAAPD
;
A
#
# COMPACT_ATOMS: atom_id res chain seq x y z
N MET A 1 -5.13 28.40 13.21
CA MET A 1 -5.45 27.75 11.91
C MET A 1 -6.07 28.71 10.90
N GLY A 2 -6.94 29.65 11.30
CA GLY A 2 -7.53 30.64 10.37
C GLY A 2 -6.49 31.41 9.53
N GLU A 3 -5.39 31.87 10.13
CA GLU A 3 -4.31 32.53 9.39
C GLU A 3 -3.65 31.59 8.35
N SER A 4 -3.31 30.36 8.73
CA SER A 4 -2.73 29.36 7.82
C SER A 4 -3.67 29.02 6.66
N ALA A 5 -4.97 28.92 6.93
CA ALA A 5 -5.99 28.70 5.91
C ALA A 5 -6.09 29.89 4.95
N LYS A 6 -6.03 31.13 5.46
CA LYS A 6 -5.98 32.33 4.62
C LYS A 6 -4.73 32.39 3.75
N LEU A 7 -3.58 31.96 4.27
CA LEU A 7 -2.36 31.85 3.47
C LEU A 7 -2.51 30.81 2.35
N ALA A 8 -3.08 29.64 2.64
CA ALA A 8 -3.36 28.61 1.63
C ALA A 8 -4.33 29.12 0.55
N LYS A 9 -5.42 29.78 0.94
CA LYS A 9 -6.34 30.45 0.03
C LYS A 9 -5.63 31.47 -0.87
N ASN A 10 -4.81 32.34 -0.27
CA ASN A 10 -4.07 33.36 -1.01
C ASN A 10 -3.05 32.76 -1.99
N ALA A 11 -2.59 31.54 -1.74
CA ALA A 11 -1.73 30.77 -2.64
C ALA A 11 -2.51 30.03 -3.76
N GLY A 12 -3.85 30.13 -3.78
CA GLY A 12 -4.69 29.54 -4.82
C GLY A 12 -5.18 28.11 -4.54
N VAL A 13 -5.15 27.66 -3.28
CA VAL A 13 -5.81 26.40 -2.89
C VAL A 13 -7.34 26.57 -3.04
N ASP A 14 -8.07 25.54 -3.47
CA ASP A 14 -9.52 25.61 -3.68
C ASP A 14 -10.36 25.19 -2.46
N ILE A 15 -9.82 24.32 -1.62
CA ILE A 15 -10.51 23.73 -0.45
C ILE A 15 -9.54 23.59 0.73
N ILE A 16 -10.00 23.91 1.94
CA ILE A 16 -9.27 23.55 3.17
C ILE A 16 -9.83 22.25 3.73
N GLU A 17 -9.02 21.19 3.75
CA GLU A 17 -9.32 19.98 4.53
C GLU A 17 -8.65 20.07 5.91
N ILE A 18 -9.45 20.01 6.97
CA ILE A 18 -8.99 20.02 8.36
C ILE A 18 -8.76 18.59 8.81
N HIS A 19 -7.55 18.32 9.28
CA HIS A 19 -7.12 16.98 9.68
C HIS A 19 -7.51 16.66 11.13
N ALA A 20 -8.72 16.15 11.34
CA ALA A 20 -9.27 15.67 12.61
C ALA A 20 -9.23 14.13 12.73
N TYR A 21 -8.15 13.53 12.23
CA TYR A 21 -8.04 12.09 11.96
C TYR A 21 -6.82 11.47 12.66
N GLY A 22 -6.81 10.14 12.79
CA GLY A 22 -5.64 9.29 12.99
C GLY A 22 -4.89 9.43 14.30
N GLY A 23 -5.47 10.04 15.33
CA GLY A 23 -4.80 10.32 16.60
C GLY A 23 -3.90 11.55 16.62
N TYR A 24 -4.02 12.43 15.62
CA TYR A 24 -3.44 13.77 15.68
C TYR A 24 -4.19 14.68 16.66
N LEU A 25 -3.65 15.87 16.92
CA LEU A 25 -4.12 16.78 17.98
C LEU A 25 -5.64 16.99 18.01
N ILE A 26 -6.27 17.29 16.87
CA ILE A 26 -7.73 17.53 16.84
C ILE A 26 -8.49 16.25 17.18
N ASP A 27 -8.02 15.09 16.70
CA ASP A 27 -8.62 13.80 17.01
C ASP A 27 -8.51 13.46 18.51
N GLN A 28 -7.39 13.86 19.13
CA GLN A 28 -7.17 13.77 20.59
C GLN A 28 -8.19 14.58 21.39
N PHE A 29 -8.56 15.77 20.94
CA PHE A 29 -9.59 16.57 21.61
C PHE A 29 -10.99 15.95 21.47
N THR A 30 -11.32 15.45 20.28
CA THR A 30 -12.67 14.96 19.97
C THR A 30 -12.97 13.58 20.59
N SER A 31 -11.95 12.77 20.86
CA SER A 31 -12.09 11.43 21.47
C SER A 31 -12.26 11.44 22.99
N ALA A 32 -13.23 10.69 23.51
CA ALA A 32 -13.35 10.41 24.94
C ALA A 32 -12.17 9.58 25.49
N LYS A 33 -11.50 8.79 24.64
CA LYS A 33 -10.38 7.94 25.04
C LYS A 33 -9.14 8.74 25.40
N TRP A 34 -8.93 9.89 24.75
CA TRP A 34 -7.71 10.69 24.91
C TRP A 34 -7.95 11.99 25.66
N ASN A 35 -9.14 12.59 25.56
CA ASN A 35 -9.45 13.84 26.22
C ASN A 35 -10.09 13.61 27.60
N HIS A 36 -9.25 13.68 28.64
CA HIS A 36 -9.67 13.62 30.04
C HIS A 36 -9.68 14.99 30.73
N ARG A 37 -9.74 16.09 29.96
CA ARG A 37 -9.80 17.43 30.53
C ARG A 37 -11.11 17.64 31.29
N THR A 38 -11.05 18.51 32.29
CA THR A 38 -12.20 18.90 33.13
C THR A 38 -12.63 20.36 32.93
N ASP A 39 -12.01 21.04 31.96
CA ASP A 39 -12.34 22.41 31.57
C ASP A 39 -13.36 22.43 30.42
N GLU A 40 -13.57 23.61 29.81
CA GLU A 40 -14.54 23.81 28.73
C GLU A 40 -14.22 23.05 27.42
N TYR A 41 -13.04 22.44 27.31
CA TYR A 41 -12.62 21.63 26.16
C TYR A 41 -12.67 20.12 26.42
N GLY A 42 -13.16 19.66 27.59
CA GLY A 42 -13.30 18.24 27.91
C GLY A 42 -14.54 17.89 28.71
N GLY A 43 -14.62 16.62 29.12
CA GLY A 43 -15.79 16.07 29.81
C GLY A 43 -16.92 15.74 28.83
N SER A 44 -17.87 16.65 28.63
CA SER A 44 -19.04 16.40 27.76
C SER A 44 -18.64 16.22 26.29
N PHE A 45 -19.53 15.58 25.51
CA PHE A 45 -19.34 15.41 24.08
C PHE A 45 -19.12 16.77 23.38
N GLU A 46 -19.97 17.75 23.70
CA GLU A 46 -19.95 19.10 23.11
C GLU A 46 -18.66 19.86 23.44
N ASN A 47 -18.17 19.73 24.69
CA ASN A 47 -16.92 20.36 25.09
C ASN A 47 -15.71 19.76 24.35
N ARG A 48 -15.69 18.44 24.17
CA ARG A 48 -14.65 17.77 23.35
C ARG A 48 -14.65 18.25 21.90
N GLN A 49 -15.83 18.54 21.34
CA GLN A 49 -15.95 19.04 19.96
C GLN A 49 -15.64 20.54 19.83
N ARG A 50 -15.61 21.29 20.94
CA ARG A 50 -15.40 22.74 20.94
C ARG A 50 -14.15 23.17 20.19
N PHE A 51 -13.03 22.49 20.43
CA PHE A 51 -11.76 22.81 19.79
C PHE A 51 -11.84 22.71 18.25
N LEU A 52 -12.44 21.64 17.73
CA LEU A 52 -12.66 21.47 16.30
C LEU A 52 -13.62 22.54 15.76
N ARG A 53 -14.74 22.79 16.46
CA ARG A 53 -15.73 23.80 16.02
C ARG A 53 -15.10 25.19 15.89
N GLU A 54 -14.38 25.64 16.92
CA GLU A 54 -13.72 26.96 16.93
C GLU A 54 -12.66 27.07 15.83
N ILE A 55 -11.96 25.98 15.50
CA ILE A 55 -11.05 25.92 14.35
C ILE A 55 -11.83 26.16 13.04
N VAL A 56 -12.95 25.46 12.83
CA VAL A 56 -13.78 25.62 11.62
C VAL A 56 -14.31 27.06 11.50
N GLU A 57 -14.82 27.62 12.60
CA GLU A 57 -15.32 28.99 12.67
C GLU A 57 -14.24 30.02 12.31
N GLU A 58 -13.02 29.86 12.84
CA GLU A 58 -11.91 30.76 12.52
C GLU A 58 -11.40 30.60 11.09
N VAL A 59 -11.42 29.39 10.52
CA VAL A 59 -11.13 29.17 9.08
C VAL A 59 -12.19 29.84 8.22
N ARG A 60 -13.47 29.65 8.52
CA ARG A 60 -14.60 30.28 7.82
C ARG A 60 -14.52 31.80 7.86
N LYS A 61 -14.21 32.38 9.03
CA LYS A 61 -14.00 33.83 9.21
C LYS A 61 -12.82 34.36 8.41
N ALA A 62 -11.71 33.63 8.37
CA ALA A 62 -10.49 34.07 7.69
C ALA A 62 -10.55 33.92 6.15
N CYS A 63 -11.20 32.86 5.66
CA CYS A 63 -11.30 32.55 4.24
C CYS A 63 -12.58 33.10 3.58
N GLY A 64 -13.61 33.45 4.35
CA GLY A 64 -14.89 33.95 3.86
C GLY A 64 -15.99 32.89 3.91
N LYS A 65 -17.25 33.36 3.94
CA LYS A 65 -18.44 32.54 4.18
C LYS A 65 -18.59 31.35 3.23
N ASP A 66 -18.26 31.53 1.96
CA ASP A 66 -18.54 30.53 0.92
C ASP A 66 -17.29 29.71 0.53
N TYR A 67 -16.21 29.81 1.30
CA TYR A 67 -14.97 29.10 1.00
C TYR A 67 -15.04 27.62 1.44
N PRO A 68 -14.82 26.62 0.57
CA PRO A 68 -15.02 25.21 0.92
C PRO A 68 -14.14 24.70 2.07
N ILE A 69 -14.77 24.04 3.05
CA ILE A 69 -14.12 23.39 4.19
C ILE A 69 -14.53 21.92 4.25
N ALA A 70 -13.56 21.02 4.18
CA ALA A 70 -13.74 19.60 4.45
C ALA A 70 -13.17 19.22 5.81
N ILE A 71 -13.75 18.21 6.46
CA ILE A 71 -13.16 17.60 7.66
C ILE A 71 -12.77 16.17 7.35
N LYS A 72 -11.49 15.85 7.52
CA LYS A 72 -11.05 14.46 7.60
C LYS A 72 -11.14 13.97 9.04
N MET A 73 -12.00 12.99 9.32
CA MET A 73 -12.25 12.51 10.69
C MET A 73 -12.03 11.00 10.88
N THR A 74 -11.65 10.60 12.09
CA THR A 74 -11.61 9.19 12.50
C THR A 74 -13.01 8.74 12.90
N LEU A 75 -13.54 7.76 12.16
CA LEU A 75 -14.83 7.16 12.48
C LEU A 75 -14.73 6.21 13.68
N ASP A 76 -13.76 5.30 13.66
CA ASP A 76 -13.46 4.37 14.75
C ASP A 76 -11.99 3.96 14.68
N SER A 77 -11.47 3.45 15.79
CA SER A 77 -10.09 2.97 15.86
C SER A 77 -9.99 1.44 15.71
N VAL A 78 -11.08 0.69 15.51
CA VAL A 78 -11.10 -0.79 15.28
C VAL A 78 -10.44 -1.65 16.38
N ASP A 79 -9.84 -1.03 17.38
CA ASP A 79 -9.31 -1.66 18.58
C ASP A 79 -10.32 -1.47 19.71
N ASP A 80 -10.58 -2.53 20.48
CA ASP A 80 -11.71 -2.60 21.42
C ASP A 80 -11.59 -1.57 22.56
N ASP A 81 -10.35 -1.12 22.83
CA ASP A 81 -10.04 -0.13 23.87
C ASP A 81 -9.94 1.31 23.36
N GLU A 82 -10.19 1.59 22.07
CA GLU A 82 -10.04 2.92 21.45
C GLU A 82 -11.40 3.57 21.11
N ARG A 83 -11.46 4.51 20.15
CA ARG A 83 -12.72 5.18 19.75
C ARG A 83 -13.72 4.15 19.17
N PRO A 84 -14.92 4.01 19.75
CA PRO A 84 -15.99 3.20 19.17
C PRO A 84 -16.68 3.94 18.00
N ILE A 85 -17.28 3.19 17.08
CA ILE A 85 -17.92 3.74 15.88
C ILE A 85 -19.07 4.69 16.22
N GLU A 86 -19.79 4.45 17.31
CA GLU A 86 -20.90 5.28 17.78
C GLU A 86 -20.44 6.71 18.11
N GLU A 87 -19.25 6.86 18.71
CA GLU A 87 -18.69 8.19 18.98
C GLU A 87 -18.36 8.92 17.67
N GLY A 88 -17.75 8.23 16.71
CA GLY A 88 -17.46 8.83 15.40
C GLY A 88 -18.71 9.20 14.61
N LEU A 89 -19.76 8.37 14.63
CA LEU A 89 -21.04 8.69 14.00
C LEU A 89 -21.69 9.92 14.65
N ALA A 90 -21.62 10.05 15.98
CA ALA A 90 -22.10 11.23 16.68
C ALA A 90 -21.31 12.50 16.28
N ILE A 91 -19.98 12.40 16.10
CA ILE A 91 -19.14 13.49 15.60
C ILE A 91 -19.54 13.87 14.17
N ALA A 92 -19.75 12.90 13.28
CA ALA A 92 -20.15 13.15 11.89
C ALA A 92 -21.50 13.89 11.84
N LYS A 93 -22.47 13.43 12.63
CA LYS A 93 -23.77 14.10 12.77
C LYS A 93 -23.62 15.52 13.32
N TYR A 94 -22.84 15.70 14.38
CA TYR A 94 -22.59 17.02 14.97
C TYR A 94 -22.01 18.02 13.97
N LEU A 95 -21.04 17.57 13.16
CA LEU A 95 -20.44 18.39 12.11
C LEU A 95 -21.45 18.74 11.02
N ALA A 96 -22.24 17.77 10.55
CA ALA A 96 -23.29 18.03 9.56
C ALA A 96 -24.36 19.00 10.07
N ASP A 97 -24.88 18.79 11.28
CA ASP A 97 -25.90 19.64 11.91
C ASP A 97 -25.40 21.07 12.16
N SER A 98 -24.08 21.29 12.25
CA SER A 98 -23.50 22.62 12.45
C SER A 98 -23.68 23.56 11.25
N GLY A 99 -23.80 23.01 10.03
CA GLY A 99 -23.79 23.79 8.79
C GLY A 99 -22.49 24.54 8.50
N LEU A 100 -21.40 24.23 9.21
CA LEU A 100 -20.11 24.92 9.08
C LEU A 100 -19.12 24.20 8.13
N VAL A 101 -19.42 22.96 7.74
CA VAL A 101 -18.56 22.12 6.90
C VAL A 101 -19.26 21.79 5.60
N ASP A 102 -18.49 21.66 4.52
CA ASP A 102 -19.00 21.46 3.16
C ASP A 102 -18.76 20.03 2.66
N MET A 103 -17.94 19.23 3.36
CA MET A 103 -17.65 17.83 3.03
C MET A 103 -17.13 17.07 4.25
N ILE A 104 -17.52 15.81 4.38
CA ILE A 104 -16.93 14.86 5.33
C ILE A 104 -16.07 13.87 4.57
N HIS A 105 -14.82 13.74 5.01
CA HIS A 105 -13.90 12.68 4.61
C HIS A 105 -13.69 11.78 5.82
N PHE A 106 -14.13 10.53 5.78
CA PHE A 106 -13.90 9.61 6.91
C PHE A 106 -12.76 8.64 6.63
N GLY A 107 -12.15 8.17 7.71
CA GLY A 107 -11.25 7.02 7.72
C GLY A 107 -11.36 6.27 9.02
N ARG A 108 -10.79 5.07 9.05
CA ARG A 108 -10.74 4.22 10.25
C ARG A 108 -9.30 4.06 10.73
N GLY A 109 -9.11 3.77 12.00
CA GLY A 109 -7.82 3.58 12.65
C GLY A 109 -7.17 4.85 13.22
N ALA A 110 -6.14 4.62 14.03
CA ALA A 110 -5.33 5.59 14.76
C ALA A 110 -3.87 5.11 14.82
N TYR A 111 -2.98 5.90 15.43
CA TYR A 111 -1.57 5.51 15.59
C TYR A 111 -1.39 4.19 16.34
N SER A 112 -2.25 3.87 17.31
CA SER A 112 -2.25 2.59 18.04
C SER A 112 -2.60 1.39 17.16
N CYS A 113 -3.37 1.59 16.09
CA CYS A 113 -3.81 0.56 15.16
C CYS A 113 -3.52 0.95 13.72
N ARG A 114 -2.28 1.41 13.48
CA ARG A 114 -1.84 2.01 12.21
C ARG A 114 -2.06 1.15 10.97
N TRP A 115 -2.10 -0.17 11.14
CA TRP A 115 -2.41 -1.14 10.08
C TRP A 115 -3.81 -0.93 9.48
N ARG A 116 -4.72 -0.29 10.21
CA ARG A 116 -6.05 0.10 9.73
C ARG A 116 -6.02 1.44 8.99
N MET A 117 -5.25 2.41 9.50
CA MET A 117 -5.12 3.77 8.97
C MET A 117 -4.50 3.82 7.56
N VAL A 118 -3.52 2.95 7.32
CA VAL A 118 -2.69 3.01 6.13
C VAL A 118 -2.86 1.72 5.34
N SER A 119 -3.40 1.85 4.12
CA SER A 119 -3.65 0.69 3.26
C SER A 119 -2.38 -0.16 3.09
N SER A 120 -2.45 -1.43 3.48
CA SER A 120 -1.36 -2.40 3.34
C SER A 120 -1.71 -3.48 2.31
N VAL A 121 -0.71 -4.23 1.84
CA VAL A 121 -0.91 -5.38 0.95
C VAL A 121 -1.95 -6.39 1.49
N TYR A 122 -2.13 -6.47 2.81
CA TYR A 122 -2.99 -7.46 3.49
C TYR A 122 -4.46 -7.06 3.61
N GLN A 123 -4.82 -5.80 3.37
CA GLN A 123 -6.22 -5.34 3.47
C GLN A 123 -6.99 -5.59 2.17
N PRO A 124 -8.30 -5.89 2.24
CA PRO A 124 -9.12 -6.03 1.04
C PRO A 124 -9.30 -4.68 0.32
N VAL A 125 -9.64 -4.72 -0.97
CA VAL A 125 -10.01 -3.52 -1.73
C VAL A 125 -11.33 -2.97 -1.18
N GLY A 126 -11.44 -1.65 -1.03
CA GLY A 126 -12.65 -0.99 -0.52
C GLY A 126 -12.88 -1.18 0.98
N PHE A 127 -11.85 -1.48 1.77
CA PHE A 127 -12.00 -1.96 3.17
C PHE A 127 -12.70 -1.00 4.14
N ASP A 128 -12.88 0.27 3.80
CA ASP A 128 -13.61 1.27 4.60
C ASP A 128 -14.98 1.64 4.01
N LEU A 129 -15.33 1.14 2.82
CA LEU A 129 -16.63 1.40 2.19
C LEU A 129 -17.80 0.80 2.97
N ASP A 130 -17.56 -0.23 3.79
CA ASP A 130 -18.55 -0.86 4.65
C ASP A 130 -19.18 0.11 5.66
N ALA A 131 -18.46 1.16 6.02
CA ALA A 131 -18.93 2.19 6.94
C ALA A 131 -19.67 3.35 6.27
N ALA A 132 -19.53 3.52 4.95
CA ALA A 132 -20.09 4.67 4.24
C ALA A 132 -21.62 4.83 4.41
N PRO A 133 -22.45 3.75 4.36
CA PRO A 133 -23.89 3.88 4.59
C PRO A 133 -24.25 4.47 5.95
N LYS A 134 -23.53 4.05 7.01
CA LYS A 134 -23.77 4.54 8.38
C LYS A 134 -23.41 6.02 8.51
N VAL A 135 -22.32 6.46 7.85
CA VAL A 135 -21.95 7.87 7.83
C VAL A 135 -22.97 8.69 7.03
N ARG A 136 -23.43 8.17 5.88
CA ARG A 136 -24.46 8.80 5.06
C ARG A 136 -25.75 9.07 5.84
N GLU A 137 -26.22 8.10 6.64
CA GLU A 137 -27.39 8.26 7.52
C GLU A 137 -27.24 9.44 8.50
N MET A 138 -26.01 9.72 8.95
CA MET A 138 -25.74 10.80 9.91
C MET A 138 -25.64 12.18 9.27
N ILE A 139 -25.15 12.26 8.03
CA ILE A 139 -24.79 13.54 7.38
C ILE A 139 -25.76 13.98 6.27
N GLY A 140 -26.65 13.08 5.81
CA GLY A 140 -27.59 13.35 4.73
C GLY A 140 -26.88 13.65 3.40
N ASP A 141 -27.28 14.75 2.76
CA ASP A 141 -26.80 15.17 1.44
C ASP A 141 -25.42 15.86 1.47
N LEU A 142 -24.81 16.00 2.65
CA LEU A 142 -23.46 16.55 2.75
C LEU A 142 -22.48 15.65 1.97
N PRO A 143 -21.63 16.20 1.08
CA PRO A 143 -20.67 15.42 0.32
C PRO A 143 -19.81 14.49 1.19
N LEU A 144 -19.73 13.23 0.79
CA LEU A 144 -19.00 12.17 1.49
C LEU A 144 -17.82 11.68 0.65
N MET A 145 -16.63 11.79 1.23
CA MET A 145 -15.40 11.25 0.67
C MET A 145 -14.91 10.08 1.50
N ALA A 146 -14.46 9.01 0.84
CA ALA A 146 -13.82 7.88 1.52
C ALA A 146 -12.54 7.46 0.79
N HIS A 147 -11.64 6.83 1.55
CA HIS A 147 -10.52 6.05 1.02
C HIS A 147 -10.68 4.58 1.41
N GLY A 148 -9.68 3.75 1.12
CA GLY A 148 -9.69 2.32 1.47
C GLY A 148 -9.27 1.43 0.31
N LYS A 149 -8.13 1.72 -0.32
CA LYS A 149 -7.69 1.11 -1.60
C LYS A 149 -8.64 1.37 -2.77
N LEU A 150 -9.18 2.58 -2.89
CA LEU A 150 -10.03 2.95 -4.03
C LEU A 150 -9.23 3.35 -5.30
N ASN A 151 -7.96 2.94 -5.38
CA ASN A 151 -7.19 2.96 -6.63
C ASN A 151 -7.56 1.83 -7.60
N HIS A 152 -8.54 1.00 -7.24
CA HIS A 152 -9.17 0.01 -8.11
C HIS A 152 -10.38 0.65 -8.80
N PRO A 153 -10.30 0.96 -10.11
CA PRO A 153 -11.30 1.79 -10.78
C PRO A 153 -12.71 1.22 -10.77
N ASP A 154 -12.85 -0.10 -10.88
CA ASP A 154 -14.11 -0.82 -10.83
C ASP A 154 -14.81 -0.68 -9.47
N VAL A 155 -14.06 -0.80 -8.38
CA VAL A 155 -14.58 -0.63 -7.02
C VAL A 155 -14.92 0.83 -6.74
N ALA A 156 -14.06 1.75 -7.17
CA ALA A 156 -14.28 3.19 -7.03
C ALA A 156 -15.54 3.65 -7.80
N GLU A 157 -15.68 3.24 -9.06
CA GLU A 157 -16.85 3.53 -9.89
C GLU A 157 -18.12 2.97 -9.25
N LYS A 158 -18.09 1.70 -8.81
CA LYS A 158 -19.24 1.08 -8.16
C LYS A 158 -19.66 1.82 -6.89
N ALA A 159 -18.72 2.27 -6.07
CA ALA A 159 -19.02 2.99 -4.84
C ALA A 159 -19.74 4.34 -5.11
N ILE A 160 -19.37 5.03 -6.18
CA ILE A 160 -20.04 6.27 -6.62
C ILE A 160 -21.40 5.95 -7.25
N ALA A 161 -21.47 4.97 -8.15
CA ALA A 161 -22.69 4.58 -8.85
C ALA A 161 -23.80 4.09 -7.92
N ASP A 162 -23.42 3.39 -6.84
CA ASP A 162 -24.34 2.93 -5.79
C ASP A 162 -24.73 4.05 -4.80
N GLY A 163 -24.17 5.26 -4.92
CA GLY A 163 -24.43 6.40 -4.03
C GLY A 163 -23.83 6.26 -2.63
N LEU A 164 -22.85 5.36 -2.43
CA LEU A 164 -22.22 5.14 -1.13
C LEU A 164 -21.38 6.34 -0.71
N ILE A 165 -20.68 6.95 -1.68
CA ILE A 165 -19.80 8.11 -1.52
C ILE A 165 -19.99 9.04 -2.73
N ASP A 166 -19.56 10.29 -2.59
CA ASP A 166 -19.60 11.29 -3.67
C ASP A 166 -18.21 11.56 -4.25
N LEU A 167 -17.15 11.32 -3.46
CA LEU A 167 -15.77 11.50 -3.88
C LEU A 167 -14.87 10.34 -3.45
N VAL A 168 -13.94 9.98 -4.33
CA VAL A 168 -12.95 8.93 -4.11
C VAL A 168 -11.63 9.55 -3.67
N ALA A 169 -11.17 9.23 -2.46
CA ALA A 169 -9.83 9.60 -1.99
C ALA A 169 -8.81 8.50 -2.30
N ILE A 170 -7.77 8.87 -3.05
CA ILE A 170 -6.67 7.97 -3.41
C ILE A 170 -5.35 8.53 -2.88
N GLY A 171 -4.69 7.79 -2.00
CA GLY A 171 -3.36 8.10 -1.49
C GLY A 171 -2.27 7.40 -2.30
N HIS A 172 -1.81 6.24 -1.82
CA HIS A 172 -0.68 5.51 -2.42
C HIS A 172 -0.85 5.19 -3.91
N GLY A 173 -2.09 4.97 -4.38
CA GLY A 173 -2.37 4.75 -5.80
C GLY A 173 -1.89 5.89 -6.69
N LEU A 174 -2.00 7.15 -6.25
CA LEU A 174 -1.52 8.31 -7.01
C LEU A 174 0.00 8.47 -6.94
N ILE A 175 0.65 7.93 -5.90
CA ILE A 175 2.12 7.86 -5.84
C ILE A 175 2.63 6.79 -6.83
N ALA A 176 1.94 5.64 -6.91
CA ALA A 176 2.26 4.59 -7.87
C ALA A 176 1.94 5.02 -9.31
N ASP A 177 0.87 5.79 -9.52
CA ASP A 177 0.46 6.28 -10.82
C ASP A 177 -0.19 7.68 -10.74
N PRO A 178 0.57 8.76 -10.96
CA PRO A 178 0.03 10.11 -10.92
C PRO A 178 -0.96 10.39 -12.07
N HIS A 179 -0.98 9.55 -13.10
CA HIS A 179 -1.92 9.67 -14.22
C HIS A 179 -3.15 8.77 -14.08
N TRP A 180 -3.36 8.15 -12.91
CA TRP A 180 -4.49 7.24 -12.66
C TRP A 180 -5.82 7.82 -13.13
N ALA A 181 -6.18 9.04 -12.70
CA ALA A 181 -7.45 9.66 -13.06
C ALA A 181 -7.59 9.90 -14.57
N ASN A 182 -6.50 10.29 -15.23
CA ASN A 182 -6.47 10.47 -16.68
C ASN A 182 -6.62 9.12 -17.40
N LYS A 183 -6.01 8.05 -16.90
CA LYS A 183 -6.11 6.71 -17.48
C LYS A 183 -7.53 6.16 -17.33
N VAL A 184 -8.13 6.30 -16.15
CA VAL A 184 -9.54 5.94 -15.89
C VAL A 184 -10.46 6.69 -16.84
N LYS A 185 -10.35 8.02 -16.91
CA LYS A 185 -11.17 8.86 -17.81
C LYS A 185 -11.08 8.43 -19.29
N ASN A 186 -9.92 7.93 -19.72
CA ASN A 186 -9.68 7.53 -21.10
C ASN A 186 -9.83 6.01 -21.34
N GLY A 187 -10.35 5.26 -20.37
CA GLY A 187 -10.50 3.80 -20.47
C GLY A 187 -9.19 3.01 -20.56
N LYS A 188 -8.04 3.63 -20.23
CA LYS A 188 -6.71 3.00 -20.28
C LYS A 188 -6.40 2.25 -18.98
N LEU A 189 -7.32 1.40 -18.55
CA LEU A 189 -7.22 0.70 -17.27
C LEU A 189 -6.01 -0.22 -17.21
N ASP A 190 -5.62 -0.80 -18.35
CA ASP A 190 -4.46 -1.69 -18.42
C ASP A 190 -3.11 -0.99 -18.23
N ASP A 191 -3.08 0.32 -18.40
CA ASP A 191 -1.88 1.15 -18.24
C ASP A 191 -1.72 1.67 -16.81
N ILE A 192 -2.67 1.41 -15.92
CA ILE A 192 -2.58 1.84 -14.51
C ILE A 192 -1.49 1.02 -13.83
N ASN A 193 -0.50 1.70 -13.25
CA ASN A 193 0.58 1.07 -12.45
C ASN A 193 0.05 0.81 -11.03
N PRO A 194 -0.26 -0.45 -10.66
CA PRO A 194 -0.95 -0.72 -9.41
C PRO A 194 -0.05 -0.49 -8.19
N CYS A 195 -0.61 0.11 -7.14
CA CYS A 195 0.08 0.18 -5.85
C CYS A 195 0.10 -1.21 -5.19
N ILE A 196 1.27 -1.66 -4.74
CA ILE A 196 1.43 -2.97 -4.08
C ILE A 196 1.19 -2.96 -2.57
N GLY A 197 0.80 -1.83 -1.98
CA GLY A 197 0.55 -1.72 -0.54
C GLY A 197 1.76 -2.00 0.36
N CYS A 198 3.00 -1.86 -0.15
CA CYS A 198 4.23 -2.16 0.59
C CYS A 198 4.55 -1.17 1.73
N GLY A 199 4.01 0.04 1.68
CA GLY A 199 4.22 1.06 2.71
C GLY A 199 5.61 1.72 2.71
N GLU A 200 6.47 1.45 1.72
CA GLU A 200 7.81 2.06 1.61
C GLU A 200 7.78 3.59 1.56
N CYS A 201 6.82 4.16 0.83
CA CYS A 201 6.61 5.59 0.75
C CYS A 201 6.36 6.22 2.13
N HIS A 202 5.65 5.50 2.99
CA HIS A 202 5.35 5.94 4.34
C HIS A 202 6.51 5.72 5.30
N PHE A 203 7.18 4.56 5.23
CA PHE A 203 8.36 4.27 6.03
C PHE A 203 9.44 5.35 5.84
N ASN A 204 9.75 5.69 4.58
CA ASN A 204 10.74 6.72 4.29
C ASN A 204 10.28 8.11 4.75
N ALA A 205 8.98 8.44 4.60
CA ALA A 205 8.43 9.69 5.11
C ALA A 205 8.65 9.85 6.63
N MET A 206 8.48 8.77 7.39
CA MET A 206 8.68 8.79 8.85
C MET A 206 10.14 8.93 9.26
N LYS A 207 11.07 8.51 8.40
CA LYS A 207 12.51 8.72 8.60
C LYS A 207 12.99 10.10 8.11
N GLY A 208 12.08 10.96 7.66
CA GLY A 208 12.41 12.27 7.11
C GLY A 208 13.10 12.23 5.74
N HIS A 209 13.02 11.09 5.05
CA HIS A 209 13.59 10.91 3.71
C HIS A 209 12.57 11.30 2.62
N SER A 210 13.05 11.45 1.38
CA SER A 210 12.19 11.47 0.19
C SER A 210 11.28 10.23 0.18
N ARG A 211 10.07 10.30 -0.38
CA ARG A 211 9.11 9.17 -0.38
C ARG A 211 9.19 8.37 -1.69
N PRO A 212 10.15 7.45 -1.88
CA PRO A 212 10.20 6.63 -3.07
C PRO A 212 8.98 5.71 -3.13
N CYS A 213 8.66 5.27 -4.34
CA CYS A 213 7.70 4.21 -4.57
C CYS A 213 8.41 2.97 -5.12
N ALA A 214 8.08 1.80 -4.58
CA ALA A 214 8.66 0.53 -5.04
C ALA A 214 8.33 0.22 -6.51
N VAL A 215 7.19 0.73 -7.01
CA VAL A 215 6.68 0.44 -8.37
C VAL A 215 6.71 1.65 -9.29
N ASN A 216 6.93 2.86 -8.75
CA ASN A 216 7.11 4.08 -9.53
C ASN A 216 8.47 4.71 -9.20
N VAL A 217 9.45 4.43 -10.05
CA VAL A 217 10.83 4.92 -9.89
C VAL A 217 10.97 6.44 -10.01
N HIS A 218 9.96 7.13 -10.57
CA HIS A 218 9.91 8.58 -10.69
C HIS A 218 9.17 9.27 -9.54
N GLY A 219 8.50 8.52 -8.65
CA GLY A 219 7.71 9.10 -7.57
C GLY A 219 8.57 9.99 -6.67
N MET A 220 8.17 11.26 -6.53
CA MET A 220 8.89 12.31 -5.81
C MET A 220 10.26 12.68 -6.40
N ARG A 221 10.55 12.25 -7.64
CA ARG A 221 11.80 12.49 -8.39
C ARG A 221 11.49 12.79 -9.86
N GLU A 222 10.35 13.41 -10.12
CA GLU A 222 9.76 13.58 -11.46
C GLU A 222 10.70 14.38 -12.39
N GLY A 223 11.47 15.31 -11.84
CA GLY A 223 12.45 16.12 -12.58
C GLY A 223 13.84 15.49 -12.73
N GLU A 224 14.16 14.41 -12.01
CA GLU A 224 15.53 13.87 -11.97
C GLU A 224 15.84 12.89 -13.11
N PHE A 225 14.85 12.11 -13.55
CA PHE A 225 15.02 11.09 -14.58
C PHE A 225 14.00 11.23 -15.71
N PRO A 226 14.10 12.29 -16.53
CA PRO A 226 13.20 12.44 -17.66
C PRO A 226 13.39 11.30 -18.66
N LEU A 227 12.30 10.66 -19.04
CA LEU A 227 12.31 9.65 -20.09
C LEU A 227 12.48 10.37 -21.44
N THR A 228 13.61 10.15 -22.11
CA THR A 228 13.95 10.79 -23.39
C THR A 228 13.97 9.76 -24.52
N PRO A 229 13.58 10.14 -25.75
CA PRO A 229 13.66 9.24 -26.91
C PRO A 229 15.07 8.67 -27.11
N ALA A 230 15.16 7.49 -27.72
CA ALA A 230 16.40 6.86 -28.12
C ALA A 230 17.17 7.79 -29.07
N LYS A 231 18.48 7.93 -28.84
CA LYS A 231 19.36 8.80 -29.66
C LYS A 231 19.96 8.06 -30.85
N SER A 232 19.84 6.74 -30.88
CA SER A 232 20.43 5.84 -31.86
C SER A 232 19.73 4.49 -31.81
N ASP A 233 19.89 3.70 -32.87
CA ASP A 233 19.24 2.40 -33.04
C ASP A 233 20.04 1.26 -32.37
N LEU A 234 20.38 1.44 -31.09
CA LEU A 234 21.19 0.49 -30.33
C LEU A 234 20.37 -0.72 -29.87
N ASN A 235 21.03 -1.87 -29.83
CA ASN A 235 20.49 -3.12 -29.34
C ASN A 235 20.84 -3.34 -27.87
N ILE A 236 19.82 -3.52 -27.03
CA ILE A 236 19.93 -3.76 -25.60
C ILE A 236 19.50 -5.19 -25.30
N LEU A 237 20.42 -5.97 -24.75
CA LEU A 237 20.16 -7.31 -24.22
C LEU A 237 19.82 -7.22 -22.73
N VAL A 238 18.65 -7.70 -22.34
CA VAL A 238 18.22 -7.80 -20.94
C VAL A 238 18.17 -9.27 -20.52
N ILE A 239 18.87 -9.61 -19.43
CA ILE A 239 18.99 -10.98 -18.93
C ILE A 239 18.22 -11.09 -17.61
N GLY A 240 17.08 -11.80 -17.63
CA GLY A 240 16.18 -12.05 -16.51
C GLY A 240 14.91 -11.21 -16.56
N ALA A 241 13.75 -11.87 -16.63
CA ALA A 241 12.42 -11.24 -16.63
C ALA A 241 11.84 -11.11 -15.21
N GLY A 242 12.69 -10.76 -14.23
CA GLY A 242 12.25 -10.25 -12.92
C GLY A 242 11.75 -8.80 -12.99
N PRO A 243 11.34 -8.19 -11.86
CA PRO A 243 10.80 -6.82 -11.86
C PRO A 243 11.76 -5.79 -12.44
N GLY A 244 13.05 -5.86 -12.08
CA GLY A 244 14.07 -4.96 -12.61
C GLY A 244 14.29 -5.11 -14.12
N GLY A 245 14.40 -6.35 -14.61
CA GLY A 245 14.60 -6.63 -16.03
C GLY A 245 13.39 -6.26 -16.88
N MET A 246 12.17 -6.60 -16.44
CA MET A 246 10.95 -6.20 -17.16
C MET A 246 10.79 -4.69 -17.21
N LYS A 247 11.08 -3.98 -16.10
CA LYS A 247 11.01 -2.50 -16.11
C LYS A 247 12.08 -1.90 -17.01
N ALA A 248 13.31 -2.41 -16.99
CA ALA A 248 14.38 -1.96 -17.88
C ALA A 248 14.03 -2.19 -19.36
N ALA A 249 13.55 -3.39 -19.71
CA ALA A 249 13.19 -3.75 -21.07
C ALA A 249 12.02 -2.90 -21.60
N ALA A 250 10.93 -2.77 -20.82
CA ALA A 250 9.79 -1.95 -21.20
C ALA A 250 10.18 -0.48 -21.36
N THR A 251 10.98 0.06 -20.44
CA THR A 251 11.44 1.47 -20.49
C THR A 251 12.36 1.71 -21.68
N ALA A 252 13.26 0.78 -22.00
CA ALA A 252 14.13 0.90 -23.16
C ALA A 252 13.35 0.82 -24.49
N ALA A 253 12.39 -0.09 -24.59
CA ALA A 253 11.55 -0.23 -25.77
C ALA A 253 10.59 0.96 -25.94
N GLU A 254 10.04 1.52 -24.86
CA GLU A 254 9.24 2.76 -24.88
C GLU A 254 10.03 3.95 -25.44
N ARG A 255 11.33 4.02 -25.14
CA ARG A 255 12.22 5.05 -25.70
C ARG A 255 12.54 4.82 -27.17
N GLY A 256 12.33 3.61 -27.70
CA GLY A 256 12.58 3.25 -29.10
C GLY A 256 13.89 2.49 -29.35
N TYR A 257 14.55 1.92 -28.34
CA TYR A 257 15.68 1.01 -28.55
C TYR A 257 15.20 -0.36 -29.03
N ARG A 258 16.07 -1.12 -29.72
CA ARG A 258 15.85 -2.54 -29.99
C ARG A 258 16.16 -3.31 -28.71
N VAL A 259 15.20 -4.08 -28.22
CA VAL A 259 15.33 -4.78 -26.94
C VAL A 259 15.08 -6.27 -27.12
N SER A 260 16.01 -7.10 -26.65
CA SER A 260 15.80 -8.53 -26.46
C SER A 260 15.82 -8.85 -24.97
N LEU A 261 14.82 -9.61 -24.51
CA LEU A 261 14.65 -10.00 -23.10
C LEU A 261 14.66 -11.52 -22.99
N TYR A 262 15.65 -12.07 -22.30
CA TYR A 262 15.80 -13.51 -22.10
C TYR A 262 15.49 -13.90 -20.65
N GLU A 263 14.73 -14.98 -20.49
CA GLU A 263 14.37 -15.56 -19.19
C GLU A 263 14.52 -17.07 -19.24
N LYS A 264 15.22 -17.63 -18.24
CA LYS A 264 15.48 -19.07 -18.17
C LYS A 264 14.23 -19.88 -17.80
N ASN A 265 13.29 -19.27 -17.09
CA ASN A 265 12.03 -19.91 -16.73
C ASN A 265 11.04 -19.87 -17.91
N THR A 266 10.00 -20.70 -17.83
CA THR A 266 8.84 -20.67 -18.73
C THR A 266 7.86 -19.54 -18.41
N TYR A 267 8.15 -18.70 -17.40
CA TYR A 267 7.30 -17.62 -16.92
C TYR A 267 8.12 -16.37 -16.59
N MET A 268 7.46 -15.21 -16.67
CA MET A 268 8.00 -13.91 -16.24
C MET A 268 7.60 -13.57 -14.79
N GLY A 269 8.31 -12.63 -14.17
CA GLY A 269 8.03 -12.10 -12.83
C GLY A 269 9.16 -12.34 -11.83
N GLY A 270 10.03 -13.33 -12.07
CA GLY A 270 11.14 -13.68 -11.18
C GLY A 270 10.67 -13.86 -9.73
N ILE A 271 11.41 -13.28 -8.77
CA ILE A 271 11.06 -13.36 -7.35
C ILE A 271 9.70 -12.70 -7.02
N MET A 272 9.28 -11.69 -7.80
CA MET A 272 8.01 -11.01 -7.55
C MET A 272 6.81 -11.90 -7.84
N ALA A 273 6.93 -12.83 -8.80
CA ALA A 273 5.91 -13.86 -9.03
C ALA A 273 5.70 -14.73 -7.79
N ALA A 274 6.78 -15.14 -7.11
CA ALA A 274 6.68 -15.90 -5.86
C ALA A 274 6.13 -15.05 -4.71
N ALA A 275 6.55 -13.78 -4.60
CA ALA A 275 6.06 -12.86 -3.58
C ALA A 275 4.57 -12.50 -3.74
N GLY A 276 4.04 -12.52 -4.96
CA GLY A 276 2.61 -12.32 -5.25
C GLY A 276 1.78 -13.60 -5.23
N ALA A 277 2.39 -14.77 -5.08
CA ALA A 277 1.68 -16.05 -5.09
C ALA A 277 0.76 -16.29 -3.88
N PRO A 278 1.07 -15.83 -2.64
CA PRO A 278 0.15 -15.94 -1.52
C PRO A 278 -1.19 -15.25 -1.79
N ARG A 279 -2.30 -15.86 -1.38
CA ARG A 279 -3.65 -15.37 -1.73
C ARG A 279 -3.97 -13.98 -1.18
N PHE A 280 -3.31 -13.60 -0.10
CA PHE A 280 -3.45 -12.30 0.57
C PHE A 280 -2.51 -11.23 0.00
N LYS A 281 -1.78 -11.51 -1.09
CA LYS A 281 -0.87 -10.56 -1.77
C LYS A 281 -1.28 -10.27 -3.21
N ALA A 282 -2.60 -10.16 -3.44
CA ALA A 282 -3.19 -9.85 -4.75
C ALA A 282 -2.56 -8.61 -5.39
N ASP A 283 -2.32 -7.54 -4.62
CA ASP A 283 -1.71 -6.32 -5.16
C ASP A 283 -0.31 -6.57 -5.78
N VAL A 284 0.49 -7.47 -5.18
CA VAL A 284 1.82 -7.84 -5.70
C VAL A 284 1.70 -8.69 -6.95
N HIS A 285 0.73 -9.61 -6.98
CA HIS A 285 0.39 -10.36 -8.19
C HIS A 285 -0.02 -9.42 -9.34
N ASP A 286 -0.88 -8.44 -9.07
CA ASP A 286 -1.34 -7.48 -10.08
C ASP A 286 -0.20 -6.63 -10.65
N GLN A 287 0.82 -6.34 -9.85
CA GLN A 287 2.04 -5.70 -10.34
C GLN A 287 2.83 -6.59 -11.31
N VAL A 288 2.88 -7.90 -11.07
CA VAL A 288 3.52 -8.83 -12.02
C VAL A 288 2.73 -8.85 -13.33
N GLU A 289 1.40 -8.92 -13.28
CA GLU A 289 0.55 -8.88 -14.47
C GLU A 289 0.63 -7.53 -15.20
N TYR A 290 0.77 -6.42 -14.47
CA TYR A 290 1.08 -5.11 -15.06
C TYR A 290 2.40 -5.13 -15.83
N LEU A 291 3.49 -5.62 -15.23
CA LEU A 291 4.78 -5.68 -15.90
C LEU A 291 4.76 -6.56 -17.16
N LYS A 292 4.05 -7.71 -17.12
CA LYS A 292 3.82 -8.54 -18.30
C LYS A 292 3.08 -7.79 -19.41
N ARG A 293 2.03 -7.04 -19.07
CA ARG A 293 1.31 -6.19 -20.03
C ARG A 293 2.21 -5.11 -20.62
N GLN A 294 3.08 -4.50 -19.82
CA GLN A 294 4.05 -3.50 -20.35
C GLN A 294 5.06 -4.13 -21.31
N ILE A 295 5.53 -5.36 -21.05
CA ILE A 295 6.38 -6.09 -22.00
C ILE A 295 5.63 -6.40 -23.30
N ALA A 296 4.38 -6.84 -23.22
CA ALA A 296 3.56 -7.13 -24.40
C ALA A 296 3.18 -5.87 -25.20
N LYS A 297 3.10 -4.70 -24.54
CA LYS A 297 2.72 -3.42 -25.15
C LYS A 297 3.81 -2.84 -26.05
N TYR A 298 5.08 -3.05 -25.69
CA TYR A 298 6.22 -2.49 -26.41
C TYR A 298 6.90 -3.57 -27.28
N PRO A 299 7.65 -3.20 -28.34
CA PRO A 299 8.30 -4.16 -29.23
C PRO A 299 9.55 -4.80 -28.58
N VAL A 300 9.35 -5.59 -27.54
CA VAL A 300 10.38 -6.37 -26.85
C VAL A 300 10.43 -7.78 -27.46
N ASP A 301 11.60 -8.19 -27.94
CA ASP A 301 11.85 -9.56 -28.41
C ASP A 301 12.06 -10.49 -27.19
N LEU A 302 10.98 -11.14 -26.76
CA LEU A 302 10.94 -11.96 -25.54
C LEU A 302 11.26 -13.43 -25.82
N HIS A 303 12.26 -13.96 -25.12
CA HIS A 303 12.69 -15.36 -25.18
C HIS A 303 12.57 -16.02 -23.81
N LEU A 304 11.52 -16.81 -23.61
CA LEU A 304 11.35 -17.64 -22.41
C LEU A 304 12.09 -18.97 -22.54
N ASN A 305 12.24 -19.68 -21.43
CA ASN A 305 12.93 -20.97 -21.37
C ASN A 305 14.34 -20.94 -22.00
N THR A 306 15.02 -19.80 -21.87
CA THR A 306 16.32 -19.55 -22.51
C THR A 306 17.28 -18.94 -21.49
N GLU A 307 18.26 -19.73 -21.06
CA GLU A 307 19.35 -19.25 -20.22
C GLU A 307 20.44 -18.62 -21.10
N ILE A 308 20.93 -17.44 -20.72
CA ILE A 308 22.00 -16.73 -21.43
C ILE A 308 23.32 -16.92 -20.72
N THR A 309 24.32 -17.40 -21.46
CA THR A 309 25.71 -17.52 -21.02
C THR A 309 26.56 -16.37 -21.54
N LEU A 310 27.81 -16.27 -21.09
CA LEU A 310 28.76 -15.28 -21.60
C LEU A 310 29.03 -15.47 -23.11
N GLU A 311 29.10 -16.73 -23.58
CA GLU A 311 29.29 -17.04 -25.01
C GLU A 311 28.09 -16.58 -25.85
N ASP A 312 26.87 -16.70 -25.32
CA ASP A 312 25.68 -16.17 -25.99
C ASP A 312 25.71 -14.64 -26.10
N VAL A 313 26.13 -13.94 -25.04
CA VAL A 313 26.30 -12.48 -25.09
C VAL A 313 27.31 -12.09 -26.16
N GLN A 314 28.43 -12.80 -26.25
CA GLN A 314 29.42 -12.59 -27.30
C GLN A 314 28.83 -12.83 -28.68
N ARG A 315 28.05 -13.89 -28.88
CA ARG A 315 27.42 -14.23 -30.16
C ARG A 315 26.32 -13.24 -30.58
N LEU A 316 25.52 -12.76 -29.64
CA LEU A 316 24.43 -11.81 -29.88
C LEU A 316 24.94 -10.39 -30.16
N HIS A 317 26.18 -10.08 -29.77
CA HIS A 317 26.84 -8.79 -29.98
C HIS A 317 25.93 -7.56 -29.67
N PRO A 318 25.33 -7.47 -28.47
CA PRO A 318 24.52 -6.30 -28.11
C PRO A 318 25.40 -5.07 -27.84
N ASP A 319 24.86 -3.87 -28.00
CA ASP A 319 25.55 -2.64 -27.63
C ASP A 319 25.60 -2.45 -26.11
N PHE A 320 24.54 -2.87 -25.40
CA PHE A 320 24.46 -2.85 -23.95
C PHE A 320 23.84 -4.13 -23.39
N VAL A 321 24.31 -4.52 -22.20
CA VAL A 321 23.77 -5.66 -21.45
C VAL A 321 23.24 -5.19 -20.10
N VAL A 322 21.99 -5.54 -19.79
CA VAL A 322 21.38 -5.35 -18.47
C VAL A 322 21.28 -6.71 -17.80
N VAL A 323 22.08 -6.92 -16.74
CA VAL A 323 22.06 -8.16 -15.94
C VAL A 323 21.05 -8.01 -14.80
N ALA A 324 19.90 -8.66 -14.94
CA ALA A 324 18.78 -8.62 -13.99
C ALA A 324 18.39 -10.02 -13.48
N THR A 325 19.40 -10.88 -13.25
CA THR A 325 19.25 -12.31 -12.91
C THR A 325 18.75 -12.60 -11.50
N GLY A 326 18.48 -11.56 -10.70
CA GLY A 326 18.00 -11.69 -9.32
C GLY A 326 19.06 -12.20 -8.34
N ALA A 327 18.60 -12.77 -7.23
CA ALA A 327 19.43 -13.30 -6.15
C ALA A 327 19.10 -14.77 -5.85
N LYS A 328 19.98 -15.44 -5.11
CA LYS A 328 19.75 -16.80 -4.59
C LYS A 328 19.44 -16.72 -3.09
N PRO A 329 18.48 -17.52 -2.58
CA PRO A 329 18.21 -17.56 -1.15
C PRO A 329 19.41 -18.13 -0.40
N VAL A 330 19.63 -17.65 0.82
CA VAL A 330 20.59 -18.27 1.74
C VAL A 330 19.99 -19.60 2.22
N VAL A 331 20.72 -20.69 2.02
CA VAL A 331 20.38 -22.01 2.55
C VAL A 331 21.26 -22.24 3.78
N ILE A 332 20.64 -22.49 4.93
CA ILE A 332 21.36 -22.73 6.18
C ILE A 332 22.12 -24.07 6.06
N PRO A 333 23.45 -24.10 6.25
CA PRO A 333 24.27 -25.28 6.04
C PRO A 333 24.17 -26.25 7.23
N VAL A 334 23.01 -26.86 7.44
CA VAL A 334 22.77 -27.88 8.47
C VAL A 334 22.76 -29.29 7.88
N PRO A 335 23.13 -30.33 8.66
CA PRO A 335 23.03 -31.71 8.21
C PRO A 335 21.62 -32.06 7.70
N GLY A 336 21.54 -32.52 6.44
CA GLY A 336 20.28 -32.88 5.79
C GLY A 336 19.55 -31.74 5.08
N ALA A 337 20.14 -30.55 4.94
CA ALA A 337 19.59 -29.45 4.15
C ALA A 337 19.40 -29.78 2.65
N ASP A 338 20.09 -30.82 2.17
CA ASP A 338 20.04 -31.36 0.80
C ASP A 338 19.02 -32.49 0.62
N LYS A 339 18.32 -32.91 1.69
CA LYS A 339 17.36 -34.01 1.60
C LYS A 339 16.20 -33.65 0.64
N PRO A 340 15.64 -34.62 -0.10
CA PRO A 340 14.61 -34.36 -1.11
C PRO A 340 13.36 -33.62 -0.62
N HIS A 341 13.01 -33.75 0.67
CA HIS A 341 11.84 -33.08 1.27
C HIS A 341 12.11 -31.64 1.70
N VAL A 342 13.36 -31.17 1.70
CA VAL A 342 13.72 -29.79 2.06
C VAL A 342 13.56 -28.88 0.85
N SER A 343 12.94 -27.70 1.03
CA SER A 343 12.74 -26.72 -0.04
C SER A 343 12.95 -25.30 0.48
N THR A 344 13.40 -24.43 -0.41
CA THR A 344 13.23 -22.98 -0.21
C THR A 344 11.78 -22.57 -0.50
N ALA A 345 11.40 -21.36 -0.12
CA ALA A 345 10.01 -20.88 -0.24
C ALA A 345 9.53 -20.76 -1.69
N VAL A 346 10.39 -20.33 -2.62
CA VAL A 346 10.00 -20.00 -4.00
C VAL A 346 9.35 -21.17 -4.74
N PRO A 347 9.95 -22.38 -4.79
CA PRO A 347 9.31 -23.54 -5.43
C PRO A 347 7.96 -23.92 -4.80
N VAL A 348 7.81 -23.74 -3.48
CA VAL A 348 6.56 -24.07 -2.77
C VAL A 348 5.46 -23.05 -3.11
N LEU A 349 5.78 -21.76 -3.02
CA LEU A 349 4.85 -20.66 -3.35
C LEU A 349 4.37 -20.72 -4.80
N LEU A 350 5.27 -21.07 -5.73
CA LEU A 350 4.95 -21.24 -7.14
C LEU A 350 4.35 -22.60 -7.49
N LYS A 351 4.07 -23.46 -6.50
CA LYS A 351 3.52 -24.81 -6.68
C LYS A 351 4.37 -25.72 -7.58
N GLN A 352 5.66 -25.45 -7.67
CA GLN A 352 6.65 -26.29 -8.35
C GLN A 352 7.16 -27.43 -7.45
N LYS A 353 6.92 -27.32 -6.14
CA LYS A 353 7.21 -28.35 -5.14
C LYS A 353 6.07 -28.46 -4.14
N GLU A 354 5.55 -29.66 -3.98
CA GLU A 354 4.52 -29.96 -2.98
C GLU A 354 5.14 -30.18 -1.59
N VAL A 355 4.37 -29.86 -0.55
CA VAL A 355 4.70 -30.13 0.85
C VAL A 355 3.62 -30.97 1.51
N GLY A 356 4.03 -31.80 2.47
CA GLY A 356 3.16 -32.69 3.22
C GLY A 356 2.16 -31.95 4.12
N GLN A 357 1.48 -32.68 5.00
CA GLN A 357 0.53 -32.08 5.95
C GLN A 357 1.22 -31.31 7.07
N LYS A 358 2.38 -31.81 7.54
CA LYS A 358 3.19 -31.18 8.58
C LYS A 358 4.41 -30.53 7.95
N VAL A 359 4.60 -29.24 8.20
CA VAL A 359 5.66 -28.44 7.60
C VAL A 359 6.42 -27.70 8.68
N VAL A 360 7.74 -27.80 8.66
CA VAL A 360 8.62 -26.97 9.49
C VAL A 360 9.19 -25.87 8.60
N VAL A 361 8.98 -24.61 8.99
CA VAL A 361 9.56 -23.42 8.34
C VAL A 361 10.68 -22.91 9.23
N VAL A 362 11.90 -22.82 8.68
CA VAL A 362 13.07 -22.33 9.41
C VAL A 362 13.34 -20.88 8.97
N GLY A 363 13.23 -19.95 9.91
CA GLY A 363 13.35 -18.51 9.72
C GLY A 363 11.98 -17.79 9.77
N GLY A 364 11.86 -16.82 10.67
CA GLY A 364 10.71 -15.95 10.90
C GLY A 364 10.87 -14.55 10.31
N GLY A 365 11.65 -14.39 9.24
CA GLY A 365 11.62 -13.19 8.39
C GLY A 365 10.34 -13.10 7.55
N GLU A 366 10.20 -12.04 6.76
CA GLU A 366 8.99 -11.77 5.95
C GLU A 366 8.56 -12.98 5.10
N VAL A 367 9.49 -13.57 4.34
CA VAL A 367 9.21 -14.73 3.48
C VAL A 367 8.75 -15.95 4.30
N GLY A 368 9.34 -16.18 5.48
CA GLY A 368 8.99 -17.30 6.34
C GLY A 368 7.59 -17.14 6.94
N CYS A 369 7.26 -15.94 7.42
CA CYS A 369 5.93 -15.62 7.94
C CYS A 369 4.84 -15.68 6.85
N GLU A 370 5.13 -15.18 5.66
CA GLU A 370 4.17 -15.21 4.54
C GLU A 370 3.94 -16.63 4.02
N LEU A 371 5.01 -17.42 3.83
CA LEU A 371 4.89 -18.84 3.48
C LEU A 371 4.08 -19.60 4.53
N SER A 372 4.40 -19.41 5.81
CA SER A 372 3.70 -20.09 6.90
C SER A 372 2.21 -19.71 6.91
N SER A 373 1.90 -18.43 6.74
CA SER A 373 0.51 -17.95 6.68
C SER A 373 -0.26 -18.56 5.52
N GLU A 374 0.33 -18.62 4.32
CA GLU A 374 -0.33 -19.24 3.15
C GLU A 374 -0.54 -20.74 3.36
N LEU A 375 0.44 -21.47 3.90
CA LEU A 375 0.32 -22.89 4.18
C LEU A 375 -0.75 -23.17 5.25
N CYS A 376 -0.82 -22.37 6.32
CA CYS A 376 -1.90 -22.48 7.30
C CYS A 376 -3.28 -22.21 6.68
N LEU A 377 -3.40 -21.22 5.78
CA LEU A 377 -4.64 -20.94 5.03
C LEU A 377 -5.02 -22.08 4.05
N GLN A 378 -4.07 -22.94 3.71
CA GLN A 378 -4.30 -24.19 2.97
C GLN A 378 -4.62 -25.38 3.89
N GLY A 379 -4.75 -25.15 5.21
CA GLY A 379 -5.05 -26.18 6.20
C GLY A 379 -3.85 -27.05 6.59
N LYS A 380 -2.62 -26.60 6.35
CA LYS A 380 -1.40 -27.32 6.77
C LYS A 380 -1.09 -27.06 8.26
N ASP A 381 -0.44 -28.03 8.88
CA ASP A 381 0.10 -27.93 10.24
C ASP A 381 1.54 -27.38 10.14
N VAL A 382 1.73 -26.11 10.50
CA VAL A 382 2.99 -25.39 10.31
C VAL A 382 3.62 -25.04 11.65
N ILE A 383 4.89 -25.44 11.80
CA ILE A 383 5.75 -25.02 12.92
C ILE A 383 6.82 -24.10 12.35
N MET A 384 6.94 -22.90 12.90
CA MET A 384 8.00 -21.96 12.55
C MET A 384 9.09 -21.97 13.61
N ILE A 385 10.33 -22.10 13.19
CA ILE A 385 11.51 -22.04 14.06
C ILE A 385 12.26 -20.74 13.74
N GLU A 386 12.44 -19.89 14.75
CA GLU A 386 13.19 -18.63 14.65
C GLU A 386 14.32 -18.65 15.68
N LEU A 387 15.53 -18.31 15.23
CA LEU A 387 16.72 -18.26 16.07
C LEU A 387 16.76 -16.98 16.91
N LEU A 388 16.21 -15.89 16.37
CA LEU A 388 16.10 -14.61 17.03
C LEU A 388 15.00 -14.63 18.11
N ASP A 389 15.06 -13.65 19.00
CA ASP A 389 14.10 -13.44 20.09
C ASP A 389 12.68 -13.08 19.62
N ASP A 390 12.50 -12.75 18.33
CA ASP A 390 11.24 -12.33 17.74
C ASP A 390 11.23 -12.57 16.23
N ILE A 391 10.03 -12.74 15.68
CA ILE A 391 9.81 -12.81 14.24
C ILE A 391 9.72 -11.40 13.64
N LEU A 392 9.89 -11.31 12.32
CA LEU A 392 9.82 -10.06 11.55
C LEU A 392 10.78 -8.98 12.08
N ARG A 393 11.90 -9.36 12.71
CA ARG A 393 12.87 -8.44 13.31
C ARG A 393 13.47 -7.44 12.32
N THR A 394 13.51 -7.81 11.04
CA THR A 394 13.98 -6.95 9.94
C THR A 394 12.86 -6.13 9.29
N ALA A 395 11.59 -6.45 9.55
CA ALA A 395 10.44 -5.67 9.09
C ALA A 395 10.29 -4.43 10.00
N ASP A 396 11.20 -3.47 9.83
CA ASP A 396 11.19 -2.18 10.54
C ASP A 396 10.02 -1.29 10.06
N HIS A 397 9.35 -1.69 8.99
CA HIS A 397 8.14 -1.07 8.46
C HIS A 397 6.94 -1.36 9.36
N PHE A 398 6.39 -0.33 9.99
CA PHE A 398 5.12 -0.34 10.77
C PHE A 398 5.08 -1.20 12.05
N ALA A 399 5.86 -2.28 12.19
CA ALA A 399 5.76 -3.20 13.33
C ALA A 399 6.33 -2.64 14.64
N ARG A 400 7.40 -1.81 14.58
CA ARG A 400 8.08 -1.33 15.79
C ARG A 400 7.45 -0.12 16.47
N MET A 401 6.71 0.72 15.74
CA MET A 401 6.05 1.90 16.33
C MET A 401 4.89 1.56 17.27
N ILE A 402 4.39 0.32 17.23
CA ILE A 402 3.19 -0.11 17.96
C ILE A 402 3.53 -1.05 19.14
N ARG A 403 4.79 -1.49 19.25
CA ARG A 403 5.22 -2.52 20.23
C ARG A 403 5.37 -2.04 21.69
N THR A 404 4.92 -0.83 22.04
CA THR A 404 4.99 -0.36 23.45
C THR A 404 3.94 -0.97 24.37
N SER A 405 3.00 -1.78 23.86
CA SER A 405 2.11 -2.56 24.73
C SER A 405 1.39 -3.65 23.92
N ALA A 406 1.78 -4.90 24.14
CA ALA A 406 0.99 -6.13 23.93
C ALA A 406 0.08 -6.16 22.69
N ILE A 407 0.64 -6.18 21.48
CA ILE A 407 -0.10 -6.65 20.29
C ILE A 407 0.43 -8.03 19.89
N SER A 408 -0.45 -9.03 19.96
CA SER A 408 -0.19 -10.33 19.33
C SER A 408 0.00 -10.10 17.84
N LEU A 409 1.05 -10.67 17.26
CA LEU A 409 1.19 -10.75 15.80
C LEU A 409 -0.03 -11.51 15.27
N ARG A 410 -1.07 -10.78 14.83
CA ARG A 410 -2.24 -11.35 14.19
C ARG A 410 -1.84 -11.79 12.79
N THR A 411 -1.24 -12.96 12.70
CA THR A 411 -1.06 -13.65 11.43
C THR A 411 -2.43 -14.04 10.88
N PRO A 412 -2.64 -14.10 9.55
CA PRO A 412 -3.92 -14.53 8.96
C PRO A 412 -4.39 -15.92 9.42
N ALA A 413 -3.50 -16.70 10.03
CA ALA A 413 -3.78 -17.99 10.63
C ALA A 413 -2.84 -18.23 11.84
N PRO A 414 -3.24 -19.02 12.85
CA PRO A 414 -2.39 -19.31 14.01
C PRO A 414 -1.09 -20.01 13.56
N ILE A 415 0.06 -19.50 14.00
CA ILE A 415 1.38 -20.12 13.76
C ILE A 415 2.00 -20.45 15.11
N SER A 416 2.38 -21.71 15.30
CA SER A 416 3.18 -22.13 16.46
C SER A 416 4.64 -21.77 16.22
N VAL A 417 5.21 -20.93 17.09
CA VAL A 417 6.62 -20.53 17.04
C VAL A 417 7.38 -21.27 18.15
N ALA A 418 8.46 -21.95 17.79
CA ALA A 418 9.35 -22.62 18.74
C ALA A 418 10.75 -22.01 18.67
N ALA A 419 11.40 -21.86 19.83
CA ALA A 419 12.82 -21.57 19.91
C ALA A 419 13.62 -22.86 19.59
N PRO A 420 14.77 -22.77 18.92
CA PRO A 420 15.66 -23.91 18.78
C PRO A 420 16.23 -24.31 20.15
N ASP A 421 16.10 -25.59 20.52
CA ASP A 421 16.78 -26.21 21.67
C ASP A 421 18.27 -26.44 21.41
#